data_AF-A0A3N1HJD1-F1
#
_entry.id   AF-A0A3N1HJD1-F1
#
_cell.length_a   1.000
_cell.length_b   1.000
_cell.length_c   1.000
_cell.angle_alpha   90.00
_cell.angle_beta   90.00
_cell.angle_gamma   90.00
#
_symmetry.space_group_name_H-M   'P 1'
#
loop_
_entity.id
_entity.type
_entity.pdbx_description
1 polymer ?
#
loop_
_entity_poly.entity_id
_entity_poly.type
_entity_poly.pdbx_seq_one_letter_code
_entity_poly.pdbx_strand_id
1 'polypeptide(L)'
;MTASWCNHRVTTIAQLRKTALSLPEVAAHDRAFTVRGERFASVDERDRVDLHLPAEEVDAVLAAHPTAERLPLGVLVPLGDVDGQQLNHWVRRAWLWRAPEDLAARAAGAGTAEPGEVGDLPRGIGRPATRALAAIGVTTLAQVARLSDAELLAVHGVGPKAVRVLREELGR
;
A
#
# COMPACT_ATOMS: atom_id res chain seq x y z
N MET A 1 5.08 -25.54 30.35
CA MET A 1 3.79 -25.15 29.73
C MET A 1 3.84 -23.67 29.39
N THR A 2 4.57 -23.30 28.33
CA THR A 2 4.62 -21.93 27.82
C THR A 2 3.64 -21.84 26.65
N ALA A 3 2.52 -21.17 26.88
CA ALA A 3 1.57 -20.83 25.84
C ALA A 3 2.23 -19.85 24.87
N SER A 4 2.75 -20.37 23.75
CA SER A 4 3.20 -19.56 22.61
C SER A 4 1.96 -19.10 21.85
N TRP A 5 1.40 -17.96 22.25
CA TRP A 5 0.47 -17.20 21.41
C TRP A 5 1.27 -16.55 20.28
N CYS A 6 1.55 -17.32 19.23
CA CYS A 6 2.10 -16.79 18.00
C CYS A 6 0.96 -16.69 16.98
N ASN A 7 0.19 -15.60 17.09
CA ASN A 7 -0.82 -15.20 16.14
C ASN A 7 -0.13 -14.74 14.83
N HIS A 8 0.55 -15.66 14.14
CA HIS A 8 1.06 -15.43 12.79
C HIS A 8 -0.16 -15.29 11.89
N ARG A 9 -0.54 -14.05 11.56
CA ARG A 9 -1.40 -13.81 10.42
C ARG A 9 -0.59 -14.20 9.19
N VAL A 10 -0.65 -15.49 8.83
CA VAL A 10 -0.04 -16.02 7.61
C VAL A 10 -0.51 -15.16 6.46
N THR A 11 0.45 -14.59 5.73
CA THR A 11 0.13 -13.78 4.56
C THR A 11 -0.37 -14.70 3.46
N THR A 12 -1.48 -14.33 2.82
CA THR A 12 -2.15 -15.16 1.82
C THR A 12 -2.00 -14.56 0.43
N ILE A 13 -2.16 -15.40 -0.61
CA ILE A 13 -2.24 -14.95 -2.01
C ILE A 13 -3.34 -13.89 -2.19
N ALA A 14 -4.44 -14.01 -1.44
CA ALA A 14 -5.53 -13.04 -1.46
C ALA A 14 -5.07 -11.65 -0.97
N GLN A 15 -4.21 -11.60 0.06
CA GLN A 15 -3.60 -10.36 0.55
C GLN A 15 -2.70 -9.75 -0.53
N LEU A 16 -1.83 -10.55 -1.15
CA LEU A 16 -0.98 -10.10 -2.26
C LEU A 16 -1.81 -9.53 -3.41
N ARG A 17 -2.83 -10.27 -3.85
CA ARG A 17 -3.71 -9.88 -4.94
C ARG A 17 -4.43 -8.58 -4.64
N LYS A 18 -4.95 -8.42 -3.42
CA LYS A 18 -5.58 -7.18 -2.98
C LYS A 18 -4.63 -5.99 -3.05
N THR A 19 -3.39 -6.17 -2.60
CA THR A 19 -2.39 -5.10 -2.62
C THR A 19 -1.95 -4.75 -4.04
N ALA A 20 -1.66 -5.75 -4.87
CA ALA A 20 -1.27 -5.54 -6.26
C ALA A 20 -2.37 -4.83 -7.06
N LEU A 21 -3.63 -5.26 -6.94
CA LEU A 21 -4.77 -4.65 -7.62
C LEU A 21 -5.15 -3.26 -7.09
N SER A 22 -4.62 -2.84 -5.94
CA SER A 22 -4.80 -1.47 -5.44
C SER A 22 -3.90 -0.46 -6.15
N LEU A 23 -2.90 -0.93 -6.90
CA LEU A 23 -1.96 -0.10 -7.64
C LEU A 23 -2.49 0.22 -9.05
N PRO A 24 -2.19 1.41 -9.59
CA PRO A 24 -2.74 1.82 -10.86
C PRO A 24 -2.17 1.01 -12.03
N GLU A 25 -3.02 0.75 -13.03
CA GLU A 25 -2.68 0.03 -14.26
C GLU A 25 -2.07 -1.37 -14.04
N VAL A 26 -2.44 -2.03 -12.94
CA VAL A 26 -2.05 -3.43 -12.69
C VAL A 26 -3.01 -4.39 -13.38
N ALA A 27 -2.46 -5.24 -14.24
CA ALA A 27 -3.14 -6.41 -14.79
C ALA A 27 -2.70 -7.67 -14.03
N ALA A 28 -3.67 -8.40 -13.50
CA ALA A 28 -3.44 -9.71 -12.89
C ALA A 28 -3.84 -10.81 -13.87
N HIS A 29 -2.90 -11.71 -14.18
CA HIS A 29 -3.15 -12.90 -14.98
C HIS A 29 -2.69 -14.12 -14.18
N ASP A 30 -3.64 -14.99 -13.83
CA ASP A 30 -3.41 -16.11 -12.92
C ASP A 30 -2.74 -15.67 -11.60
N ARG A 31 -1.53 -16.15 -11.30
CA ARG A 31 -0.75 -15.81 -10.11
C ARG A 31 0.34 -14.77 -10.41
N ALA A 32 0.28 -14.08 -11.55
CA ALA A 32 1.23 -13.05 -11.94
C ALA A 32 0.58 -11.66 -12.03
N PHE A 33 1.35 -10.64 -11.66
CA PHE A 33 0.96 -9.24 -11.63
C PHE A 33 1.90 -8.42 -12.51
N THR A 34 1.32 -7.66 -13.42
CA THR A 34 2.04 -6.86 -14.42
C THR A 34 1.56 -5.42 -14.39
N VAL A 35 2.44 -4.48 -14.71
CA VAL A 35 2.12 -3.07 -14.96
C VAL A 35 2.56 -2.73 -16.38
N ARG A 36 1.62 -2.32 -17.24
CA ARG A 36 1.85 -2.13 -18.69
C ARG A 36 2.60 -3.28 -19.39
N GLY A 37 2.34 -4.53 -18.97
CA GLY A 37 2.98 -5.73 -19.52
C GLY A 37 4.29 -6.15 -18.84
N GLU A 38 4.89 -5.30 -18.00
CA GLU A 38 6.07 -5.63 -17.22
C GLU A 38 5.68 -6.35 -15.92
N ARG A 39 6.19 -7.57 -15.73
CA ARG A 39 5.95 -8.33 -14.50
C ARG A 39 6.73 -7.71 -13.35
N PHE A 40 6.02 -7.42 -12.26
CA PHE A 40 6.63 -6.94 -11.01
C PHE A 40 6.47 -7.91 -9.85
N ALA A 41 5.44 -8.76 -9.87
CA ALA A 41 5.25 -9.80 -8.86
C ALA A 41 4.62 -11.06 -9.47
N SER A 42 4.95 -12.24 -8.94
CA SER A 42 4.23 -13.49 -9.21
C SER A 42 4.28 -14.43 -8.01
N VAL A 43 3.39 -15.42 -7.95
CA VAL A 43 3.42 -16.47 -6.93
C VAL A 43 3.59 -17.83 -7.60
N ASP A 44 4.56 -18.60 -7.14
CA ASP A 44 4.76 -19.97 -7.58
C ASP A 44 3.74 -20.95 -6.95
N GLU A 45 3.83 -22.22 -7.33
CA GLU A 45 2.98 -23.31 -6.82
C GLU A 45 3.23 -23.65 -5.35
N ARG A 46 4.35 -23.18 -4.77
CA ARG A 46 4.75 -23.41 -3.37
C ARG A 46 4.40 -22.22 -2.47
N ASP A 47 3.52 -21.33 -2.92
CA ASP A 47 3.13 -20.11 -2.23
C ASP A 47 4.32 -19.19 -1.90
N ARG A 48 5.32 -19.14 -2.79
CA ARG A 48 6.44 -18.20 -2.70
C ARG A 48 6.22 -17.05 -3.69
N VAL A 49 6.39 -15.84 -3.21
CA VAL A 49 6.26 -14.62 -4.01
C VAL A 49 7.60 -14.25 -4.64
N ASP A 50 7.62 -14.19 -5.96
CA ASP A 50 8.70 -13.60 -6.76
C ASP A 50 8.41 -12.11 -6.89
N LEU A 51 9.31 -11.26 -6.42
CA LEU A 51 9.24 -9.81 -6.51
C LEU A 51 10.41 -9.29 -7.33
N HIS A 52 10.11 -8.62 -8.44
CA HIS A 52 11.13 -8.00 -9.28
C HIS A 52 11.59 -6.67 -8.65
N LEU A 53 12.77 -6.69 -8.04
CA LEU A 53 13.35 -5.57 -7.30
C LEU A 53 14.76 -5.24 -7.82
N PRO A 54 15.21 -3.97 -7.72
CA PRO A 54 16.60 -3.64 -7.98
C PRO A 54 17.52 -4.33 -6.97
N ALA A 55 18.77 -4.58 -7.36
CA ALA A 55 19.72 -5.36 -6.55
C ALA A 55 19.90 -4.83 -5.13
N GLU A 56 19.85 -3.51 -4.94
CA GLU A 56 19.97 -2.83 -3.64
C GLU A 56 18.85 -3.23 -2.66
N GLU A 57 17.62 -3.36 -3.16
CA GLU A 57 16.46 -3.74 -2.35
C GLU A 57 16.42 -5.27 -2.12
N VAL A 58 16.99 -6.06 -3.04
CA VAL A 58 17.13 -7.51 -2.85
C VAL A 58 17.99 -7.82 -1.62
N ASP A 59 19.07 -7.08 -1.40
CA ASP A 59 19.90 -7.25 -0.20
C ASP A 59 19.13 -6.91 1.09
N ALA A 60 18.29 -5.88 1.07
CA ALA A 60 17.44 -5.52 2.20
C ALA A 60 16.40 -6.62 2.51
N VAL A 61 15.81 -7.23 1.48
CA VAL A 61 14.87 -8.35 1.64
C VAL A 61 15.58 -9.59 2.20
N LEU A 62 16.76 -9.95 1.69
CA LEU A 62 17.53 -11.11 2.18
C LEU A 62 17.99 -10.91 3.63
N ALA A 63 18.33 -9.69 4.02
CA ALA A 63 18.67 -9.36 5.40
C ALA A 63 17.46 -9.48 6.35
N ALA A 64 16.27 -9.09 5.89
CA ALA A 64 15.03 -9.19 6.65
C ALA A 64 14.45 -10.61 6.69
N HIS A 65 14.65 -11.40 5.63
CA HIS A 65 14.08 -12.73 5.45
C HIS A 65 15.17 -13.73 5.03
N PRO A 66 15.80 -14.45 5.98
CA PRO A 66 16.85 -15.43 5.68
C PRO A 66 16.42 -16.59 4.79
N THR A 67 15.10 -16.85 4.70
CA THR A 67 14.50 -17.88 3.85
C THR A 67 14.23 -17.40 2.42
N ALA A 68 14.46 -16.11 2.14
CA ALA A 68 14.36 -15.55 0.80
C ALA A 68 15.52 -16.01 -0.08
N GLU A 69 15.25 -16.21 -1.37
CA GLU A 69 16.22 -16.63 -2.37
C GLU A 69 16.44 -15.52 -3.38
N ARG A 70 17.71 -15.21 -3.68
CA ARG A 70 18.06 -14.20 -4.69
C ARG A 70 17.76 -14.73 -6.08
N LEU A 71 17.03 -13.94 -6.87
CA LEU A 71 16.79 -14.20 -8.29
C LEU A 71 17.55 -13.20 -9.17
N PRO A 72 17.82 -13.50 -10.45
CA PRO A 72 18.49 -12.58 -11.37
C PRO A 72 17.79 -11.23 -11.55
N LEU A 73 16.45 -11.21 -11.42
CA LEU A 73 15.62 -10.02 -11.61
C LEU A 73 14.90 -9.57 -10.33
N GLY A 74 15.24 -10.15 -9.16
CA GLY A 74 14.48 -9.93 -7.94
C GLY A 74 14.78 -10.89 -6.80
N VAL A 75 13.74 -11.25 -6.06
CA VAL A 75 13.82 -12.11 -4.88
C VAL A 75 12.59 -12.99 -4.76
N LEU A 76 12.79 -14.24 -4.36
CA LEU A 76 11.73 -15.20 -4.09
C LEU A 76 11.57 -15.37 -2.57
N VAL A 77 10.39 -15.10 -2.03
CA VAL A 77 10.15 -15.16 -0.58
C VAL A 77 8.95 -16.05 -0.26
N PRO A 78 9.03 -16.98 0.69
CA PRO A 78 7.86 -17.73 1.16
C PRO A 78 6.80 -16.80 1.77
N LEU A 79 5.55 -16.88 1.31
CA LEU A 79 4.46 -16.06 1.87
C LEU A 79 4.22 -16.35 3.36
N GLY A 80 4.58 -17.55 3.83
CA GLY A 80 4.52 -17.92 5.24
C GLY A 80 5.50 -17.14 6.14
N ASP A 81 6.59 -16.63 5.58
CA ASP A 81 7.70 -16.00 6.32
C ASP A 81 7.68 -14.47 6.24
N VAL A 82 6.71 -13.91 5.49
CA VAL A 82 6.53 -12.47 5.30
C VAL A 82 5.21 -12.06 5.93
N ASP A 83 5.22 -11.05 6.79
CA ASP A 83 3.96 -10.49 7.30
C ASP A 83 3.29 -9.57 6.26
N GLY A 84 1.99 -9.29 6.48
CA GLY A 84 1.22 -8.50 5.52
C GLY A 84 1.72 -7.07 5.30
N GLN A 85 2.41 -6.45 6.26
CA GLN A 85 2.97 -5.10 6.07
C GLN A 85 4.24 -5.14 5.24
N GLN A 86 5.13 -6.10 5.53
CA GLN A 86 6.35 -6.32 4.77
C GLN A 86 6.01 -6.68 3.31
N LEU A 87 5.05 -7.58 3.09
CA LEU A 87 4.57 -7.90 1.75
C LEU A 87 4.06 -6.65 1.03
N ASN A 88 3.24 -5.83 1.70
CA ASN A 88 2.70 -4.62 1.11
C ASN A 88 3.79 -3.62 0.70
N HIS A 89 4.81 -3.47 1.55
CA HIS A 89 5.95 -2.62 1.28
C HIS A 89 6.70 -3.10 0.03
N TRP A 90 7.10 -4.37 -0.01
CA TRP A 90 7.91 -4.91 -1.09
C TRP A 90 7.18 -4.99 -2.43
N VAL A 91 5.89 -5.32 -2.42
CA VAL A 91 5.05 -5.31 -3.63
C VAL A 91 4.96 -3.90 -4.22
N ARG A 92 4.86 -2.86 -3.37
CA ARG A 92 4.87 -1.47 -3.83
C ARG A 92 6.23 -1.07 -4.40
N ARG A 93 7.34 -1.49 -3.78
CA ARG A 93 8.70 -1.23 -4.29
C ARG A 93 8.92 -1.90 -5.65
N ALA A 94 8.48 -3.15 -5.81
CA ALA A 94 8.57 -3.88 -7.07
C ALA A 94 7.74 -3.22 -8.18
N TRP A 95 6.51 -2.79 -7.85
CA TRP A 95 5.68 -2.03 -8.77
C TRP A 95 6.32 -0.69 -9.15
N LEU A 96 6.84 0.09 -8.20
CA LEU A 96 7.50 1.37 -8.48
C LEU A 96 8.73 1.22 -9.38
N TRP A 97 9.47 0.11 -9.24
CA TRP A 97 10.61 -0.19 -10.10
C TRP A 97 10.21 -0.52 -11.54
N ARG A 98 9.06 -1.16 -11.74
CA ARG A 98 8.57 -1.57 -13.07
C ARG A 98 7.60 -0.58 -13.71
N ALA A 99 6.98 0.28 -12.91
CA ALA A 99 6.09 1.31 -13.40
C ALA A 99 6.88 2.39 -14.16
N PRO A 100 6.39 2.87 -15.30
CA PRO A 100 7.00 4.00 -15.99
C PRO A 100 6.90 5.27 -15.13
N GLU A 101 7.86 6.17 -15.32
CA GLU A 101 8.08 7.34 -14.45
C GLU A 101 6.84 8.24 -14.30
N ASP A 102 6.06 8.40 -15.36
CA ASP A 102 4.79 9.15 -15.37
C ASP A 102 3.73 8.51 -14.45
N LEU A 103 3.64 7.18 -14.48
CA LEU A 103 2.70 6.41 -13.67
C LEU A 103 3.15 6.34 -12.21
N ALA A 104 4.45 6.17 -11.98
CA ALA A 104 5.06 6.16 -10.66
C ALA A 104 4.87 7.53 -9.97
N ALA A 105 5.05 8.64 -10.69
CA ALA A 105 4.82 9.99 -10.16
C ALA A 105 3.35 10.21 -9.74
N ARG A 106 2.39 9.76 -10.55
CA ARG A 106 0.95 9.84 -10.23
C ARG A 106 0.58 8.98 -9.02
N ALA A 107 1.15 7.78 -8.91
CA ALA A 107 0.91 6.88 -7.79
C ALA A 107 1.61 7.35 -6.50
N ALA A 108 2.80 7.93 -6.60
CA ALA A 108 3.48 8.55 -5.47
C ALA A 108 2.63 9.68 -4.88
N GLY A 109 2.07 10.56 -5.72
CA GLY A 109 1.16 11.62 -5.27
C GLY A 109 -0.10 11.12 -4.54
N ALA A 110 -0.58 9.91 -4.85
CA ALA A 110 -1.71 9.28 -4.16
C ALA A 110 -1.31 8.47 -2.91
N GLY A 111 -0.05 8.00 -2.84
CA GLY A 111 0.47 7.08 -1.82
C GLY A 111 1.26 7.72 -0.69
N THR A 112 1.81 8.92 -0.88
CA THR A 112 2.63 9.67 0.08
C THR A 112 1.84 10.65 0.94
N ALA A 113 0.52 10.62 0.87
CA ALA A 113 -0.36 11.43 1.70
C ALA A 113 -0.25 11.02 3.18
N GLU A 114 0.75 11.55 3.87
CA GLU A 114 0.92 11.42 5.32
C GLU A 114 0.10 12.51 6.04
N PRO A 115 -0.50 12.19 7.21
CA PRO A 115 -1.26 13.16 7.97
C PRO A 115 -0.40 14.40 8.31
N GLY A 116 -0.82 15.58 7.86
CA GLY A 116 -0.10 16.85 8.01
C GLY A 116 0.94 17.17 6.95
N GLU A 117 1.05 16.38 5.89
CA GLU A 117 1.91 16.68 4.72
C GLU A 117 1.09 16.89 3.44
N VAL A 118 -0.23 16.66 3.50
CA VAL A 118 -1.18 16.96 2.41
C VAL A 118 -1.89 18.27 2.69
N GLY A 119 -1.38 19.35 2.09
CA GLY A 119 -1.89 20.70 2.29
C GLY A 119 -1.96 21.08 3.78
N ASP A 120 -3.12 21.56 4.23
CA ASP A 120 -3.39 21.94 5.62
C ASP A 120 -4.32 20.94 6.34
N LEU A 121 -4.45 19.69 5.83
CA LEU A 121 -5.26 18.67 6.51
C LEU A 121 -4.64 18.26 7.86
N PRO A 122 -5.46 18.17 8.92
CA PRO A 122 -4.97 17.91 10.28
C PRO A 122 -4.40 16.50 10.44
N ARG A 123 -3.33 16.37 11.24
CA ARG A 123 -2.70 15.07 11.53
C ARG A 123 -3.66 14.08 12.23
N GLY A 124 -4.65 14.61 12.95
CA GLY A 124 -5.59 13.84 13.78
C GLY A 124 -6.61 12.98 13.03
N ILE A 125 -6.79 13.16 11.71
CA ILE A 125 -7.76 12.38 10.91
C ILE A 125 -7.23 10.98 10.57
N GLY A 126 -5.92 10.76 10.68
CA GLY A 126 -5.25 9.49 10.43
C GLY A 126 -5.04 9.16 8.95
N ARG A 127 -4.05 8.29 8.69
CA ARG A 127 -3.59 7.91 7.33
C ARG A 127 -4.72 7.47 6.37
N PRO A 128 -5.71 6.65 6.78
CA PRO A 128 -6.78 6.24 5.86
C PRO A 128 -7.61 7.43 5.36
N ALA A 129 -8.01 8.34 6.24
CA ALA A 129 -8.81 9.50 5.87
C ALA A 129 -7.99 10.52 5.06
N THR A 130 -6.74 10.78 5.44
CA THR A 130 -5.84 11.67 4.67
C THR A 130 -5.68 11.18 3.22
N ARG A 131 -5.43 9.87 3.03
CA ARG A 131 -5.26 9.28 1.70
C ARG A 131 -6.56 9.28 0.90
N ALA A 132 -7.68 8.99 1.55
CA ALA A 132 -8.98 8.97 0.90
C ALA A 132 -9.41 10.36 0.40
N LEU A 133 -9.17 11.41 1.20
CA LEU A 133 -9.42 12.79 0.81
C LEU A 133 -8.48 13.24 -0.33
N ALA A 134 -7.18 12.95 -0.21
CA ALA A 134 -6.22 13.26 -1.27
C ALA A 134 -6.58 12.58 -2.60
N ALA A 135 -7.06 11.33 -2.55
CA ALA A 135 -7.46 10.57 -3.74
C ALA A 135 -8.65 11.19 -4.48
N ILE A 136 -9.51 11.95 -3.80
CA ILE A 136 -10.61 12.72 -4.42
C ILE A 136 -10.25 14.19 -4.67
N GLY A 137 -8.97 14.57 -4.53
CA GLY A 137 -8.48 15.93 -4.74
C GLY A 137 -8.78 16.91 -3.60
N VAL A 138 -9.21 16.41 -2.44
CA VAL A 138 -9.43 17.22 -1.23
C VAL A 138 -8.16 17.18 -0.41
N THR A 139 -7.39 18.26 -0.49
CA THR A 139 -6.10 18.41 0.17
C THR A 139 -6.07 19.57 1.15
N THR A 140 -7.17 20.33 1.31
CA THR A 140 -7.23 21.44 2.27
C THR A 140 -8.51 21.49 3.12
N LEU A 141 -8.41 22.09 4.31
CA LEU A 141 -9.55 22.39 5.20
C LEU A 141 -10.58 23.29 4.49
N ALA A 142 -10.15 24.23 3.65
CA ALA A 142 -11.04 25.05 2.85
C ALA A 142 -11.87 24.23 1.84
N GLN A 143 -11.30 23.17 1.26
CA GLN A 143 -12.03 22.25 0.38
C GLN A 143 -12.96 21.35 1.21
N VAL A 144 -12.52 20.86 2.37
CA VAL A 144 -13.35 20.11 3.31
C VAL A 144 -14.57 20.93 3.76
N ALA A 145 -14.42 22.24 3.96
CA ALA A 145 -15.50 23.13 4.37
C ALA A 145 -16.63 23.25 3.32
N ARG A 146 -16.38 22.85 2.07
CA ARG A 146 -17.37 22.79 0.98
C ARG A 146 -18.16 21.49 0.95
N LEU A 147 -17.71 20.46 1.68
CA LEU A 147 -18.37 19.16 1.78
C LEU A 147 -19.22 19.09 3.05
N SER A 148 -20.39 18.46 2.94
CA SER A 148 -21.23 18.07 4.06
C SER A 148 -20.66 16.84 4.78
N ASP A 149 -21.13 16.59 6.01
CA ASP A 149 -20.73 15.39 6.77
C ASP A 149 -21.11 14.10 6.05
N ALA A 150 -22.27 14.10 5.37
CA ALA A 150 -22.72 12.96 4.57
C ALA A 150 -21.78 12.68 3.38
N GLU A 151 -21.34 13.72 2.67
CA GLU A 151 -20.39 13.59 1.57
C GLU A 151 -19.03 13.11 2.07
N LEU A 152 -18.54 13.62 3.21
CA LEU A 152 -17.30 13.15 3.82
C LEU A 152 -17.40 11.68 4.23
N LEU A 153 -18.51 11.26 4.85
CA LEU A 153 -18.76 9.88 5.25
C LEU A 153 -18.96 8.92 4.06
N ALA A 154 -19.35 9.43 2.89
CA ALA A 154 -19.45 8.64 1.67
C ALA A 154 -18.06 8.28 1.10
N VAL A 155 -17.00 9.00 1.49
CA VAL A 155 -15.64 8.72 1.04
C VAL A 155 -15.09 7.48 1.75
N HIS A 156 -14.83 6.41 0.98
CA HIS A 156 -14.28 5.16 1.52
C HIS A 156 -12.92 5.41 2.20
N GLY A 157 -12.87 5.17 3.52
CA GLY A 157 -11.68 5.42 4.34
C GLY A 157 -11.79 6.64 5.26
N VAL A 158 -12.81 7.49 5.09
CA VAL A 158 -13.17 8.57 6.01
C VAL A 158 -14.23 8.05 6.98
N GLY A 159 -13.91 8.04 8.28
CA GLY A 159 -14.81 7.59 9.33
C GLY A 159 -15.34 8.75 10.20
N PRO A 160 -16.34 8.50 11.07
CA PRO A 160 -16.92 9.53 11.95
C PRO A 160 -15.88 10.27 12.80
N LYS A 161 -14.81 9.58 13.23
CA LYS A 161 -13.70 10.20 13.95
C LYS A 161 -12.96 11.25 13.11
N ALA A 162 -12.71 10.96 11.84
CA ALA A 162 -12.04 11.90 10.94
C ALA A 162 -12.92 13.13 10.70
N VAL A 163 -14.22 12.93 10.47
CA VAL A 163 -15.18 14.04 10.32
C VAL A 163 -15.19 14.93 11.56
N ARG A 164 -15.25 14.35 12.76
CA ARG A 164 -15.20 15.12 14.01
C ARG A 164 -13.95 16.00 14.09
N VAL A 165 -12.77 15.44 13.85
CA VAL A 165 -11.50 16.21 13.87
C VAL A 165 -11.51 17.31 12.81
N LEU A 166 -11.99 17.04 11.60
CA LEU A 166 -12.08 18.06 10.55
C LEU A 166 -13.01 19.22 10.93
N ARG A 167 -14.10 18.94 11.64
CA ARG A 167 -15.06 19.96 12.08
C ARG A 167 -14.52 20.77 13.27
N GLU A 168 -13.87 20.11 14.23
CA GLU A 168 -13.15 20.75 15.33
C GLU A 168 -12.13 21.78 14.80
N GLU A 169 -11.33 21.41 13.80
CA GLU A 169 -10.32 22.30 13.18
C GLU A 169 -10.95 23.44 12.36
N LEU A 170 -12.14 23.23 11.80
CA LEU A 170 -12.92 24.28 11.11
C LEU A 170 -13.69 25.19 12.08
N GLY A 171 -13.73 24.87 13.37
CA GLY A 171 -14.56 25.56 14.36
C GLY A 171 -16.07 25.38 14.11
N ARG A 172 -16.49 24.20 13.63
CA ARG A 172 -17.89 23.86 13.30
C ARG A 172 -18.37 22.61 14.02
#